data_AF-A0A7J3BPB8-F1
#
_entry.id   AF-A0A7J3BPB8-F1
#
_cell.length_a   1.000
_cell.length_b   1.000
_cell.length_c   1.000
_cell.angle_alpha   90.00
_cell.angle_beta   90.00
_cell.angle_gamma   90.00
#
_symmetry.space_group_name_H-M   'P 1'
#
loop_
_entity.id
_entity.type
_entity.pdbx_description
1 polymer ?
#
loop_
_entity_poly.entity_id
_entity_poly.type
_entity_poly.pdbx_seq_one_letter_code
_entity_poly.pdbx_strand_id
1 'polypeptide(L)'
;MGIFDFLSGLFGPRTAEYYFSCPKCKSECKSTAERCENCGFRIRKIMTRKCPKCGALNYLDAGRCVKCGYSLANDKNIKFVYSCPTCGNESENYNQVCTVCGNQIA
;
A
#
# COMPACT_ATOMS: atom_id res chain seq x y z
N MET A 1 9.82 -18.06 33.12
CA MET A 1 9.75 -16.74 32.47
C MET A 1 10.85 -16.74 31.42
N GLY A 2 10.48 -17.03 30.18
CA GLY A 2 11.35 -17.70 29.20
C GLY A 2 12.18 -16.77 28.34
N ILE A 3 13.27 -17.32 27.82
CA ILE A 3 14.13 -16.78 26.74
C ILE A 3 13.36 -16.38 25.45
N PHE A 4 12.07 -16.70 25.37
CA PHE A 4 11.19 -16.41 24.24
C PHE A 4 10.76 -14.94 24.14
N ASP A 5 10.86 -14.15 25.22
CA ASP A 5 10.46 -12.74 25.21
C ASP A 5 11.57 -11.79 24.69
N PHE A 6 12.79 -12.29 24.47
CA PHE A 6 13.90 -11.48 23.94
C PHE A 6 13.92 -11.41 22.39
N LEU A 7 13.25 -12.35 21.70
CA LEU A 7 13.24 -12.41 20.22
C LEU A 7 11.99 -11.80 19.58
N SER A 8 10.96 -11.47 20.36
CA SER A 8 9.70 -10.89 19.88
C SER A 8 9.81 -9.40 19.50
N GLY A 9 10.87 -8.71 19.92
CA GLY A 9 11.07 -7.27 19.65
C GLY A 9 11.65 -6.93 18.27
N LEU A 10 12.41 -7.83 17.63
CA LEU A 10 13.16 -7.51 16.41
C LEU A 10 12.36 -7.76 15.11
N PHE A 11 11.32 -8.59 15.13
CA PHE A 11 10.65 -9.08 13.93
C PHE A 11 9.11 -9.05 14.05
N GLY A 12 8.52 -7.86 14.11
CA GLY A 12 7.10 -7.69 13.80
C GLY A 12 6.76 -8.29 12.42
N PRO A 13 5.47 -8.56 12.14
CA PRO A 13 5.10 -9.28 10.93
C PRO A 13 5.59 -8.54 9.68
N ARG A 14 6.30 -9.27 8.80
CA ARG A 14 6.83 -8.72 7.54
C ARG A 14 5.70 -8.22 6.65
N THR A 15 4.54 -8.87 6.75
CA THR A 15 3.31 -8.52 6.04
C THR A 15 2.15 -8.26 6.99
N ALA A 16 1.27 -7.32 6.67
CA ALA A 16 0.03 -7.03 7.36
C ALA A 16 -1.16 -7.20 6.38
N GLU A 17 -1.99 -8.20 6.64
CA GLU A 17 -3.24 -8.39 5.90
C GLU A 17 -4.33 -7.49 6.47
N TYR A 18 -4.97 -6.72 5.59
CA TYR A 18 -6.13 -5.89 5.92
C TYR A 18 -6.96 -5.65 4.66
N TYR A 19 -8.16 -5.09 4.84
CA TYR A 19 -9.07 -4.77 3.75
C TYR A 19 -9.15 -3.27 3.48
N PHE A 20 -9.32 -2.90 2.21
CA PHE A 20 -9.51 -1.52 1.78
C PHE A 20 -10.54 -1.42 0.65
N SER A 21 -11.10 -0.23 0.44
CA SER A 21 -12.05 -0.01 -0.66
C SER A 21 -11.31 0.23 -1.97
N CYS A 22 -11.66 -0.53 -3.01
CA CYS A 22 -11.13 -0.35 -4.36
C CYS A 22 -11.38 1.10 -4.83
N PRO A 23 -10.35 1.83 -5.27
CA PRO A 23 -10.52 3.23 -5.65
C PRO A 23 -11.44 3.40 -6.87
N LYS A 24 -11.48 2.40 -7.77
CA LYS A 24 -12.24 2.38 -9.04
C LYS A 24 -13.72 2.03 -8.85
N CYS A 25 -14.03 0.90 -8.18
CA CYS A 25 -15.41 0.38 -8.09
C CYS A 25 -15.94 0.24 -6.66
N LYS A 26 -15.19 0.70 -5.66
CA LYS A 26 -15.55 0.71 -4.23
C LYS A 26 -15.74 -0.64 -3.54
N SER A 27 -15.67 -1.76 -4.25
CA SER A 27 -15.66 -3.10 -3.66
C SER A 27 -14.50 -3.29 -2.70
N GLU A 28 -14.67 -4.12 -1.69
CA GLU A 28 -13.62 -4.46 -0.74
C GLU A 28 -12.49 -5.26 -1.40
N CYS A 29 -11.24 -5.01 -1.01
CA CYS A 29 -10.03 -5.63 -1.54
C CYS A 29 -9.07 -5.98 -0.40
N LYS A 30 -8.36 -7.11 -0.52
CA LYS A 30 -7.27 -7.48 0.39
C LYS A 30 -6.00 -6.72 0.05
N SER A 31 -5.22 -6.31 1.06
CA SER A 31 -3.91 -5.66 0.90
C SER A 31 -2.90 -6.50 0.12
N THR A 32 -3.08 -7.82 0.09
CA THR A 32 -2.23 -8.77 -0.64
C THR A 32 -2.64 -8.97 -2.10
N ALA A 33 -3.81 -8.48 -2.52
CA ALA A 33 -4.38 -8.75 -3.84
C ALA A 33 -3.59 -8.08 -4.97
N GLU A 34 -3.36 -8.84 -6.05
CA GLU A 34 -2.76 -8.32 -7.29
C GLU A 34 -3.72 -7.40 -8.06
N ARG A 35 -5.00 -7.80 -8.11
CA ARG A 35 -6.07 -7.10 -8.80
C ARG A 35 -7.36 -7.10 -7.97
N CYS A 36 -8.21 -6.10 -8.19
CA CYS A 36 -9.58 -6.12 -7.67
C CYS A 36 -10.38 -7.19 -8.41
N GLU A 37 -10.96 -8.13 -7.66
CA GLU A 37 -11.73 -9.26 -8.21
C GLU A 37 -13.01 -8.81 -8.93
N ASN A 38 -13.57 -7.66 -8.55
CA ASN A 38 -14.81 -7.15 -9.11
C ASN A 38 -14.64 -6.32 -10.40
N CYS A 39 -13.55 -5.55 -10.53
CA CYS A 39 -13.37 -4.63 -11.68
C CYS A 39 -12.01 -4.74 -12.40
N GLY A 40 -11.14 -5.66 -11.98
CA GLY A 40 -9.84 -5.91 -12.58
C GLY A 40 -8.75 -4.85 -12.32
N PHE A 41 -9.04 -3.82 -11.50
CA PHE A 41 -8.08 -2.76 -11.17
C PHE A 41 -6.75 -3.34 -10.65
N ARG A 42 -5.61 -2.88 -11.18
CA ARG A 42 -4.26 -3.43 -10.90
C ARG A 42 -3.66 -2.88 -9.60
N ILE A 43 -4.12 -3.39 -8.47
CA ILE A 43 -3.78 -2.96 -7.12
C ILE A 43 -2.26 -2.88 -6.90
N ARG A 44 -1.53 -4.00 -6.94
CA ARG A 44 -0.10 -4.04 -6.58
C ARG A 44 0.81 -3.23 -7.51
N LYS A 45 0.38 -3.03 -8.75
CA LYS A 45 1.17 -2.27 -9.74
C LYS A 45 1.00 -0.75 -9.59
N ILE A 46 -0.14 -0.30 -9.08
CA ILE A 46 -0.52 1.12 -9.12
C ILE A 46 -0.53 1.72 -7.71
N MET A 47 -0.90 0.96 -6.68
CA MET A 47 -1.08 1.47 -5.33
C MET A 47 0.06 1.08 -4.40
N THR A 48 0.56 2.06 -3.65
CA THR A 48 1.51 1.88 -2.56
C THR A 48 1.07 2.64 -1.30
N ARG A 49 1.71 2.35 -0.17
CA ARG A 49 1.53 3.06 1.10
C ARG A 49 2.71 3.98 1.36
N LYS A 50 2.42 5.26 1.64
CA LYS A 50 3.44 6.22 2.05
C LYS A 50 3.66 6.13 3.56
N CYS A 51 4.89 5.88 3.96
CA CYS A 51 5.26 5.86 5.38
C CYS A 51 5.08 7.27 5.98
N PRO A 52 4.28 7.46 7.03
CA PRO A 52 4.04 8.78 7.61
C PRO A 52 5.28 9.33 8.33
N LYS A 53 6.21 8.46 8.76
CA LYS A 53 7.43 8.87 9.45
C LYS A 53 8.54 9.37 8.52
N CYS A 54 8.73 8.75 7.35
CA CYS A 54 9.89 9.03 6.48
C CYS A 54 9.54 9.27 5.00
N GLY A 55 8.26 9.17 4.63
CA GLY A 55 7.79 9.38 3.27
C GLY A 55 8.07 8.25 2.27
N ALA A 56 8.78 7.19 2.65
CA ALA A 56 9.07 6.07 1.75
C ALA A 56 7.80 5.34 1.31
N LEU A 57 7.75 4.91 0.05
CA LEU A 57 6.69 4.07 -0.49
C LEU A 57 6.94 2.60 -0.14
N ASN A 58 5.86 1.89 0.20
CA ASN A 58 5.88 0.49 0.61
C ASN A 58 4.72 -0.24 -0.07
N TYR A 59 4.84 -1.56 -0.22
CA TYR A 59 3.71 -2.39 -0.64
C TYR A 59 2.53 -2.25 0.32
N LEU A 60 1.33 -2.50 -0.19
CA LEU A 60 0.11 -2.41 0.60
C LEU A 60 0.15 -3.35 1.81
N ASP A 61 0.60 -4.58 1.60
CA ASP A 61 0.75 -5.59 2.64
C ASP A 61 2.00 -5.39 3.51
N ALA A 62 2.78 -4.32 3.38
CA ALA A 62 3.96 -4.13 4.24
C ALA A 62 3.56 -3.90 5.71
N GLY A 63 4.06 -4.75 6.62
CA GLY A 63 3.84 -4.58 8.06
C GLY A 63 4.77 -3.54 8.70
N ARG A 64 5.94 -3.30 8.10
CA ARG A 64 6.92 -2.28 8.49
C ARG A 64 7.44 -1.53 7.27
N CYS A 65 7.88 -0.29 7.47
CA CYS A 65 8.49 0.50 6.42
C CYS A 65 9.87 -0.08 6.05
N VAL A 66 10.08 -0.31 4.76
CA VAL A 66 11.33 -0.88 4.23
C VAL A 66 12.54 0.03 4.45
N LYS A 67 12.32 1.35 4.58
CA LYS A 67 13.39 2.34 4.74
C LYS A 67 13.75 2.60 6.21
N CYS A 68 12.74 2.76 7.08
CA CYS A 68 12.97 3.25 8.45
C CYS A 68 12.47 2.31 9.57
N GLY A 69 11.91 1.15 9.22
CA GLY A 69 11.41 0.17 10.18
C GLY A 69 10.13 0.55 10.93
N TYR A 70 9.56 1.73 10.67
CA TYR A 70 8.29 2.18 11.28
C TYR A 70 7.17 1.15 11.06
N SER A 71 6.38 0.87 12.11
CA SER A 71 5.27 -0.08 12.03
C SER A 71 4.11 0.50 11.21
N LEU A 72 3.72 -0.17 10.13
CA LEU A 72 2.63 0.24 9.25
C LEU A 72 1.33 -0.54 9.53
N ALA A 73 1.38 -1.62 10.29
CA ALA A 73 0.26 -2.58 10.41
C ALA A 73 -1.06 -1.95 10.91
N ASN A 74 -1.01 -0.92 11.76
CA ASN A 74 -2.20 -0.37 12.44
C ASN A 74 -2.29 1.17 12.41
N ASP A 75 -1.52 1.82 11.53
CA ASP A 75 -1.51 3.29 11.48
C ASP A 75 -2.66 3.81 10.60
N LYS A 76 -3.57 4.58 11.23
CA LYS A 76 -4.72 5.20 10.56
C LYS A 76 -4.34 6.39 9.69
N ASN A 77 -3.14 6.94 9.85
CA ASN A 77 -2.64 8.09 9.11
C ASN A 77 -1.91 7.70 7.81
N ILE A 78 -1.92 6.41 7.44
CA ILE A 78 -1.28 5.97 6.20
C ILE A 78 -2.05 6.53 5.01
N LYS A 79 -1.31 7.18 4.11
CA LYS A 79 -1.81 7.62 2.82
C LYS A 79 -1.50 6.59 1.74
N PHE A 80 -2.44 6.42 0.81
CA PHE A 80 -2.19 5.69 -0.43
C PHE A 80 -1.61 6.61 -1.49
N VAL A 81 -0.67 6.08 -2.26
CA VAL A 81 -0.08 6.75 -3.42
C VAL A 81 -0.36 5.92 -4.65
N TYR A 82 -0.83 6.58 -5.69
CA TYR A 82 -1.16 6.02 -6.99
C TYR A 82 -0.08 6.43 -7.99
N SER A 83 0.63 5.44 -8.54
CA SER A 83 1.70 5.65 -9.52
C SER A 83 1.19 5.35 -10.93
N CYS A 84 1.34 6.29 -11.86
CA CYS A 84 1.04 6.06 -13.26
C CYS A 84 2.02 5.02 -13.83
N PRO A 85 1.55 3.90 -14.39
CA PRO A 85 2.44 2.85 -14.91
C PRO A 85 3.15 3.25 -16.21
N THR A 86 2.84 4.40 -16.79
CA THR A 86 3.47 4.90 -18.02
C THR A 86 4.54 5.94 -17.73
N CYS A 87 4.19 7.03 -17.04
CA CYS A 87 5.13 8.13 -16.81
C CYS A 87 5.71 8.16 -15.39
N GLY A 88 5.25 7.28 -14.48
CA GLY A 88 5.71 7.24 -13.10
C GLY A 88 5.14 8.31 -12.18
N ASN A 89 4.30 9.24 -12.67
CA ASN A 89 3.74 10.29 -11.82
C ASN A 89 2.96 9.72 -10.63
N GLU A 90 3.22 10.26 -9.45
CA GLU A 90 2.60 9.87 -8.18
C GLU A 90 1.48 10.85 -7.80
N SER A 91 0.42 10.35 -7.18
CA SER A 91 -0.70 11.14 -6.67
C SER A 91 -1.27 10.52 -5.39
N GLU A 92 -1.71 11.35 -4.44
CA GLU A 92 -2.47 10.88 -3.26
C GLU A 92 -3.96 10.67 -3.57
N ASN A 93 -4.42 11.16 -4.73
CA ASN A 93 -5.79 11.00 -5.23
C ASN A 93 -5.81 10.05 -6.43
N TYR A 94 -6.78 9.12 -6.43
CA TYR A 94 -7.01 8.26 -7.57
C TYR A 94 -7.73 9.03 -8.68
N ASN A 95 -7.14 9.00 -9.87
CA ASN A 95 -7.76 9.46 -11.11
C ASN A 95 -7.72 8.32 -12.12
N GLN A 96 -8.80 8.13 -12.89
CA GLN A 96 -8.84 7.12 -13.95
C GLN A 96 -7.88 7.45 -15.11
N VAL A 97 -7.56 8.75 -15.28
CA VAL A 97 -6.64 9.26 -16.29
C VAL A 97 -5.51 10.01 -15.57
N CYS A 98 -4.27 9.76 -15.98
CA CYS A 98 -3.11 10.48 -15.48
C CYS A 98 -3.17 11.94 -15.94
N THR A 99 -3.15 12.88 -15.00
CA THR A 99 -3.19 14.32 -15.28
C THR A 99 -1.91 14.85 -15.91
N VAL A 100 -0.82 14.07 -15.90
CA VAL A 100 0.48 14.45 -16.46
C VAL A 100 0.67 13.94 -17.89
N CYS A 101 0.35 12.67 -18.17
CA CYS A 101 0.60 12.07 -19.49
C CYS A 101 -0.67 11.67 -20.26
N GLY A 102 -1.86 11.82 -19.67
CA GLY A 102 -3.13 11.48 -20.33
C GLY A 102 -3.45 9.97 -20.43
N ASN A 103 -2.55 9.09 -19.97
CA ASN A 103 -2.82 7.65 -20.03
C ASN A 103 -3.85 7.18 -18.99
N GLN A 104 -4.61 6.16 -19.36
CA GLN A 104 -5.53 5.49 -18.45
C GLN A 104 -4.77 4.70 -17.38
N ILE A 105 -5.20 4.85 -16.13
CA ILE A 105 -4.69 4.16 -14.94
C ILE A 105 -5.57 2.91 -14.63
N ALA A 106 -6.64 2.72 -15.39
CA ALA A 106 -7.71 1.74 -15.15
C ALA A 106 -7.39 0.27 -15.47
#